data_AF-A0AAV5CF61-F1
#
_entry.id   AF-A0AAV5CF61-F1
#
_cell.length_a   1.000
_cell.length_b   1.000
_cell.length_c   1.000
_cell.angle_alpha   90.00
_cell.angle_beta   90.00
_cell.angle_gamma   90.00
#
_symmetry.space_group_name_H-M   'P 1'
#
loop_
_entity.id
_entity.type
_entity.pdbx_description
1 polymer ?
#
loop_
_entity_poly.entity_id
_entity_poly.type
_entity_poly.pdbx_seq_one_letter_code
_entity_poly.pdbx_strand_id
1 'polypeptide(L)'
;MAAAPERESKESKSPEELLCAAAESGDEEAVVRLLAEGADATHFDSAGLTPLMHAAGGGHSSIARLLLEAGAPWNALSPSGLCAGDITSDPTTYDLLLDHALRSELLLSTVARRQAPAANASEGAPAENYLESRVSFSEERVMDAESKAVMMAWERPLMEAHARAVCPGSGYKVLNIGFGMGLVDEAIQRYEPEEHTIVEAHPDVYARMLKLGWGEKKNVRIVFGRWQDVMPQLGSYDGIFFDTYGEYYEDMREFHQHLPKLLKPGGIYSYFNGLCGDNAFFHSVYCQLVALELANLGYSTQFIPLPVKDCLAADVWEGVKQKYWQLDTYYLPVCQSESESE
;
A
#
# COMPACT_ATOMS: atom_id res chain seq x y z
N MET A 1 -3.28 14.05 -71.41
CA MET A 1 -2.45 14.27 -70.21
C MET A 1 -2.94 13.30 -69.16
N ALA A 2 -2.14 12.29 -68.83
CA ALA A 2 -2.43 11.39 -67.72
C ALA A 2 -1.99 12.07 -66.42
N ALA A 3 -2.90 12.14 -65.44
CA ALA A 3 -2.59 12.61 -64.09
C ALA A 3 -1.62 11.63 -63.42
N ALA A 4 -0.53 12.15 -62.86
CA ALA A 4 0.40 11.38 -62.04
C ALA A 4 -0.29 10.94 -60.73
N PRO A 5 0.02 9.75 -60.20
CA PRO A 5 -0.49 9.35 -58.89
C PRO A 5 0.18 10.20 -57.81
N GLU A 6 -0.62 10.77 -56.92
CA GLU A 6 -0.15 11.40 -55.69
C GLU A 6 0.65 10.36 -54.89
N ARG A 7 1.92 10.66 -54.62
CA ARG A 7 2.74 9.86 -53.70
C ARG A 7 2.20 10.14 -52.30
N GLU A 8 1.54 9.16 -51.70
CA GLU A 8 1.36 9.10 -50.25
C GLU A 8 2.73 9.24 -49.59
N SER A 9 2.95 10.33 -48.88
CA SER A 9 4.13 10.53 -48.05
C SER A 9 4.06 9.53 -46.89
N LYS A 10 4.89 8.48 -46.93
CA LYS A 10 5.18 7.68 -45.73
C LYS A 10 5.70 8.63 -44.65
N GLU A 11 4.92 8.88 -43.62
CA GLU A 11 5.38 9.59 -42.43
C GLU A 11 6.62 8.83 -41.90
N SER A 12 7.74 9.55 -41.78
CA SER A 12 8.95 9.02 -41.16
C SER A 12 8.65 8.84 -39.69
N LYS A 13 8.73 7.60 -39.18
CA LYS A 13 8.63 7.35 -37.74
C LYS A 13 9.65 8.21 -36.99
N SER A 14 9.22 8.84 -35.91
CA SER A 14 10.07 9.57 -34.96
C SER A 14 11.04 8.62 -34.25
N PRO A 15 12.17 9.13 -33.68
CA PRO A 15 13.08 8.33 -32.87
C PRO A 15 12.38 7.58 -31.73
N GLU A 16 11.37 8.19 -31.10
CA GLU A 16 10.59 7.61 -30.02
C GLU A 16 9.67 6.47 -30.50
N GLU A 17 9.00 6.65 -31.65
CA GLU A 17 8.22 5.57 -32.27
C GLU A 17 9.09 4.41 -32.72
N LEU A 18 10.33 4.68 -33.14
CA LEU A 18 11.32 3.64 -33.43
C LEU A 18 11.80 2.95 -32.15
N LEU A 19 11.93 3.68 -31.05
CA LEU A 19 12.33 3.13 -29.76
C LEU A 19 11.25 2.18 -29.20
N CYS A 20 9.98 2.58 -29.26
CA CYS A 20 8.86 1.69 -28.90
C CYS A 20 8.84 0.43 -29.77
N ALA A 21 8.97 0.56 -31.09
CA ALA A 21 8.97 -0.58 -31.99
C ALA A 21 10.15 -1.54 -31.75
N ALA A 22 11.35 -1.00 -31.49
CA ALA A 22 12.53 -1.79 -31.16
C ALA A 22 12.36 -2.52 -29.81
N ALA A 23 11.79 -1.84 -28.81
CA ALA A 23 11.51 -2.42 -27.51
C ALA A 23 10.47 -3.55 -27.60
N GLU A 24 9.41 -3.38 -28.40
CA GLU A 24 8.40 -4.41 -28.66
C GLU A 24 9.00 -5.64 -29.36
N SER A 25 9.83 -5.41 -30.38
CA SER A 25 10.40 -6.50 -31.18
C SER A 25 11.59 -7.22 -30.55
N GLY A 26 12.14 -6.70 -29.44
CA GLY A 26 13.34 -7.26 -28.82
C GLY A 26 14.64 -6.86 -29.51
N ASP A 27 14.68 -5.76 -30.28
CA ASP A 27 15.87 -5.29 -30.98
C ASP A 27 16.75 -4.44 -30.04
N GLU A 28 17.54 -5.13 -29.22
CA GLU A 28 18.42 -4.51 -28.23
C GLU A 28 19.44 -3.53 -28.87
N GLU A 29 20.00 -3.88 -30.04
CA GLU A 29 20.96 -3.03 -30.74
C GLU A 29 20.33 -1.71 -31.20
N ALA A 30 19.09 -1.75 -31.70
CA ALA A 30 18.35 -0.55 -32.06
C ALA A 30 18.01 0.29 -30.83
N VAL A 31 17.58 -0.33 -29.72
CA VAL A 31 17.31 0.38 -28.46
C VAL A 31 18.57 1.12 -27.97
N VAL A 32 19.72 0.44 -27.90
CA VAL A 32 20.99 1.06 -27.47
C VAL A 32 21.35 2.25 -28.35
N ARG A 33 21.25 2.09 -29.69
CA ARG A 33 21.54 3.17 -30.63
C ARG A 33 20.60 4.36 -30.45
N LEU A 34 19.29 4.12 -30.37
CA LEU A 34 18.28 5.18 -30.27
C LEU A 34 18.40 5.96 -28.96
N LEU A 35 18.64 5.28 -27.83
CA LEU A 35 18.91 5.93 -26.55
C LEU A 35 20.18 6.78 -26.60
N ALA A 36 21.26 6.28 -27.23
CA ALA A 36 22.50 7.03 -27.41
C ALA A 36 22.33 8.28 -28.31
N GLU A 37 21.38 8.22 -29.27
CA GLU A 37 20.98 9.35 -30.11
C GLU A 37 20.03 10.34 -29.41
N GLY A 38 19.62 10.05 -28.17
CA GLY A 38 18.81 10.93 -27.33
C GLY A 38 17.30 10.71 -27.45
N ALA A 39 16.85 9.55 -27.96
CA ALA A 39 15.43 9.20 -27.94
C ALA A 39 14.89 9.18 -26.50
N ASP A 40 13.71 9.74 -26.30
CA ASP A 40 13.08 9.87 -24.98
C ASP A 40 12.49 8.53 -24.50
N ALA A 41 13.13 7.94 -23.48
CA ALA A 41 12.66 6.69 -22.85
C ALA A 41 11.34 6.85 -22.07
N THR A 42 10.88 8.08 -21.85
CA THR A 42 9.63 8.40 -21.13
C THR A 42 8.44 8.64 -22.07
N HIS A 43 8.67 8.59 -23.39
CA HIS A 43 7.66 8.83 -24.41
C HIS A 43 6.47 7.86 -24.31
N PHE A 44 5.27 8.37 -24.59
CA PHE A 44 4.06 7.57 -24.79
C PHE A 44 3.70 7.57 -26.27
N ASP A 45 3.59 6.38 -26.85
CA ASP A 45 3.19 6.23 -28.24
C ASP A 45 1.69 6.49 -28.46
N SER A 46 1.24 6.32 -29.70
CA SER A 46 -0.17 6.51 -30.07
C SER A 46 -1.16 5.56 -29.37
N ALA A 47 -0.69 4.44 -28.81
CA ALA A 47 -1.48 3.52 -27.99
C ALA A 47 -1.46 3.90 -26.50
N GLY A 48 -0.68 4.92 -26.12
CA GLY A 48 -0.47 5.31 -24.73
C GLY A 48 0.45 4.34 -23.98
N LEU A 49 1.37 3.66 -24.68
CA LEU A 49 2.35 2.78 -24.07
C LEU A 49 3.76 3.39 -24.14
N THR A 50 4.55 3.15 -23.10
CA THR A 50 5.97 3.55 -23.07
C THR A 50 6.85 2.45 -23.69
N PRO A 51 8.09 2.77 -24.12
CA PRO A 51 9.05 1.74 -24.51
C PRO A 51 9.24 0.65 -23.45
N LEU A 52 9.17 1.01 -22.16
CA LEU A 52 9.33 0.05 -21.06
C LEU A 52 8.15 -0.92 -20.97
N MET A 53 6.92 -0.43 -21.21
CA MET A 53 5.73 -1.29 -21.30
C MET A 53 5.81 -2.27 -22.47
N HIS A 54 6.31 -1.82 -23.62
CA HIS A 54 6.54 -2.68 -24.79
C HIS A 54 7.59 -3.77 -24.50
N ALA A 55 8.72 -3.38 -23.91
CA ALA A 55 9.76 -4.33 -23.49
C ALA A 55 9.21 -5.36 -22.47
N ALA A 56 8.40 -4.90 -21.53
CA ALA A 56 7.76 -5.76 -20.53
C ALA A 56 6.76 -6.73 -21.15
N GLY A 57 5.91 -6.29 -22.08
CA GLY A 57 4.97 -7.15 -22.80
C GLY A 57 5.64 -8.21 -23.67
N GLY A 58 6.83 -7.91 -24.19
CA GLY A 58 7.67 -8.87 -24.91
C GLY A 58 8.55 -9.77 -24.03
N GLY A 59 8.63 -9.52 -22.71
CA GLY A 59 9.54 -10.23 -21.80
C GLY A 59 11.03 -9.92 -22.04
N HIS A 60 11.34 -8.77 -22.65
CA HIS A 60 12.69 -8.38 -23.04
C HIS A 60 13.46 -7.73 -21.89
N SER A 61 13.80 -8.53 -20.88
CA SER A 61 14.45 -8.06 -19.64
C SER A 61 15.72 -7.22 -19.85
N SER A 62 16.56 -7.54 -20.84
CA SER A 62 17.75 -6.73 -21.18
C SER A 62 17.36 -5.32 -21.66
N ILE A 63 16.34 -5.21 -22.50
CA ILE A 63 15.82 -3.92 -22.98
C ILE A 63 15.16 -3.15 -21.84
N ALA A 64 14.36 -3.82 -21.02
CA ALA A 64 13.76 -3.21 -19.84
C ALA A 64 14.83 -2.59 -18.93
N ARG A 65 15.96 -3.29 -18.71
CA ARG A 65 17.10 -2.76 -17.95
C ARG A 65 17.66 -1.49 -18.57
N LEU A 66 17.94 -1.49 -19.87
CA LEU A 66 18.48 -0.33 -20.58
C LEU A 66 17.55 0.88 -20.48
N LEU A 67 16.23 0.66 -20.60
CA LEU A 67 15.23 1.71 -20.50
C LEU A 67 15.15 2.29 -19.08
N LEU A 68 15.17 1.44 -18.05
CA LEU A 68 15.22 1.88 -16.65
C LEU A 68 16.50 2.67 -16.35
N GLU A 69 17.65 2.24 -16.86
CA GLU A 69 18.92 2.96 -16.74
C GLU A 69 18.90 4.31 -17.48
N ALA A 70 18.13 4.42 -18.56
CA ALA A 70 17.87 5.66 -19.29
C ALA A 70 16.81 6.57 -18.62
N GLY A 71 16.27 6.18 -17.45
CA GLY A 71 15.32 6.99 -16.69
C GLY A 71 13.86 6.75 -17.06
N ALA A 72 13.51 5.67 -17.75
CA ALA A 72 12.12 5.29 -17.98
C ALA A 72 11.41 5.08 -16.63
N PRO A 73 10.25 5.72 -16.38
CA PRO A 73 9.52 5.56 -15.13
C PRO A 73 8.91 4.15 -15.04
N TRP A 74 9.30 3.40 -14.00
CA TRP A 74 8.73 2.08 -13.72
C TRP A 74 7.23 2.14 -13.37
N ASN A 75 6.76 3.29 -12.87
CA ASN A 75 5.40 3.55 -12.41
C ASN A 75 4.51 4.31 -13.42
N ALA A 76 4.94 4.46 -14.68
CA ALA A 76 4.06 4.98 -15.72
C ALA A 76 2.85 4.05 -15.92
N LEU A 77 1.69 4.63 -16.21
CA LEU A 77 0.44 3.90 -16.41
C LEU A 77 -0.08 4.07 -17.85
N SER A 78 -0.51 2.97 -18.44
CA SER A 78 -1.23 2.96 -19.71
C SER A 78 -2.64 3.56 -19.55
N PRO A 79 -3.38 3.81 -20.65
CA PRO A 79 -4.78 4.23 -20.59
C PRO A 79 -5.70 3.26 -19.83
N SER A 80 -5.32 1.98 -19.70
CA SER A 80 -6.03 0.98 -18.92
C SER A 80 -5.57 0.88 -17.46
N GLY A 81 -4.68 1.77 -17.01
CA GLY A 81 -4.18 1.80 -15.63
C GLY A 81 -3.14 0.74 -15.31
N LEU A 82 -2.46 0.17 -16.32
CA LEU A 82 -1.44 -0.87 -16.13
C LEU A 82 -0.05 -0.25 -16.27
N CYS A 83 0.87 -0.60 -15.37
CA CYS A 83 2.29 -0.30 -15.51
C CYS A 83 3.05 -1.43 -16.23
N ALA A 84 4.34 -1.23 -16.50
CA ALA A 84 5.19 -2.26 -17.11
C ALA A 84 5.21 -3.56 -16.28
N GLY A 85 5.19 -3.46 -14.96
CA GLY A 85 5.16 -4.62 -14.05
C GLY A 85 3.84 -5.40 -14.09
N ASP A 86 2.71 -4.74 -14.38
CA ASP A 86 1.42 -5.41 -14.58
C ASP A 86 1.33 -6.10 -15.96
N ILE A 87 2.07 -5.60 -16.95
CA ILE A 87 2.02 -6.07 -18.34
C ILE A 87 2.88 -7.31 -18.56
N THR A 88 4.01 -7.44 -17.86
CA THR A 88 4.92 -8.57 -18.05
C THR A 88 4.35 -9.88 -17.50
N SER A 89 4.44 -10.95 -18.29
CA SER A 89 4.29 -12.33 -17.82
C SER A 89 5.63 -13.06 -17.64
N ASP A 90 6.74 -12.42 -18.02
CA ASP A 90 8.08 -12.98 -17.88
C ASP A 90 8.62 -12.75 -16.45
N PRO A 91 8.95 -13.81 -15.69
CA PRO A 91 9.41 -13.68 -14.31
C PRO A 91 10.71 -12.88 -14.16
N THR A 92 11.64 -13.00 -15.12
CA THR A 92 12.93 -12.28 -15.04
C THR A 92 12.73 -10.77 -15.20
N THR A 93 11.84 -10.38 -16.12
CA THR A 93 11.45 -8.99 -16.33
C THR A 93 10.66 -8.45 -15.15
N TYR A 94 9.76 -9.26 -14.57
CA TYR A 94 9.02 -8.88 -13.35
C TYR A 94 9.97 -8.61 -12.18
N ASP A 95 10.90 -9.53 -11.89
CA ASP A 95 11.87 -9.40 -10.80
C ASP A 95 12.75 -8.17 -11.00
N LEU A 96 13.20 -7.91 -12.25
CA LEU A 96 13.95 -6.71 -12.58
C LEU A 96 13.19 -5.42 -12.29
N LEU A 97 11.91 -5.35 -12.69
CA LEU A 97 11.07 -4.18 -12.46
C LEU A 97 10.81 -3.98 -10.97
N LEU A 98 10.54 -5.06 -10.23
CA LEU A 98 10.31 -5.04 -8.79
C LEU A 98 11.56 -4.55 -8.04
N ASP A 99 12.73 -5.10 -8.37
CA ASP A 99 14.01 -4.67 -7.80
C ASP A 99 14.30 -3.20 -8.06
N HIS A 100 14.02 -2.72 -9.28
CA HIS A 100 14.22 -1.32 -9.63
C HIS A 100 13.25 -0.40 -8.87
N ALA A 101 11.98 -0.78 -8.78
CA ALA A 101 10.96 -0.05 -8.05
C ALA A 101 11.33 0.07 -6.55
N LEU A 102 11.70 -1.05 -5.92
CA LEU A 102 12.13 -1.07 -4.51
C LEU A 102 13.33 -0.15 -4.25
N ARG A 103 14.36 -0.21 -5.11
CA ARG A 103 15.53 0.67 -4.99
C ARG A 103 15.15 2.13 -5.17
N SER A 104 14.26 2.42 -6.11
CA SER A 104 13.77 3.78 -6.37
C SER A 104 13.04 4.34 -5.15
N GLU A 105 12.10 3.59 -4.58
CA GLU A 105 11.35 3.99 -3.39
C GLU A 105 12.29 4.19 -2.18
N LEU A 106 13.20 3.24 -1.90
CA LEU A 106 14.18 3.38 -0.81
C LEU A 106 15.06 4.63 -0.94
N LEU A 107 15.48 4.96 -2.17
CA LEU A 107 16.25 6.17 -2.46
C LEU A 107 15.41 7.43 -2.25
N LEU A 108 14.18 7.47 -2.79
CA LEU A 108 13.26 8.60 -2.65
C LEU A 108 12.95 8.88 -1.18
N SER A 109 12.60 7.84 -0.40
CA SER A 109 12.35 7.99 1.03
C SER A 109 13.59 8.50 1.78
N THR A 110 14.80 8.10 1.36
CA THR A 110 16.06 8.61 1.95
C THR A 110 16.31 10.07 1.63
N VAL A 111 16.01 10.51 0.40
CA VAL A 111 16.13 11.91 -0.02
C VAL A 111 15.10 12.77 0.70
N ALA A 112 13.84 12.34 0.74
CA ALA A 112 12.76 13.03 1.43
C ALA A 112 13.11 13.29 2.91
N ARG A 113 13.66 12.27 3.60
CA ARG A 113 14.13 12.40 5.00
C ARG A 113 15.25 13.43 5.20
N ARG A 114 16.15 13.58 4.23
CA ARG A 114 17.24 14.58 4.32
C ARG A 114 16.76 16.00 4.08
N GLN A 115 15.65 16.15 3.35
CA GLN A 115 15.08 17.44 2.98
C GLN A 115 13.95 17.88 3.91
N ALA A 116 13.41 16.97 4.73
CA ALA A 116 12.39 17.28 5.72
C ALA A 116 12.94 18.26 6.77
N PRO A 117 12.29 19.43 7.01
CA PRO A 117 12.68 20.32 8.09
C PRO A 117 12.54 19.62 9.45
N ALA A 118 13.42 19.96 10.39
CA ALA A 118 13.34 19.47 11.76
C ALA A 118 11.94 19.76 12.33
N ALA A 119 11.22 18.70 12.71
CA ALA A 119 9.83 18.70 13.16
C ALA A 119 9.46 19.98 13.94
N ASN A 120 8.74 20.88 13.28
CA ASN A 120 7.86 21.89 13.87
C ASN A 120 7.07 22.58 12.75
N ALA A 121 5.74 22.62 12.93
CA ALA A 121 4.71 23.22 12.08
C ALA A 121 4.24 22.36 10.89
N SER A 122 3.23 21.53 11.17
CA SER A 122 2.25 21.08 10.18
C SER A 122 1.52 22.30 9.60
N GLU A 123 1.74 22.60 8.33
CA GLU A 123 0.68 23.22 7.53
C GLU A 123 -0.34 22.11 7.23
N GLY A 124 -1.34 21.96 8.10
CA GLY A 124 -2.59 21.25 7.88
C GLY A 124 -2.45 19.87 7.23
N ALA A 125 -1.92 18.89 7.96
CA ALA A 125 -1.92 17.51 7.48
C ALA A 125 -3.37 17.01 7.33
N PRO A 126 -3.69 16.14 6.35
CA PRO A 126 -5.05 15.62 6.18
C PRO A 126 -5.61 14.92 7.44
N ALA A 127 -4.74 14.36 8.28
CA ALA A 127 -5.11 13.84 9.61
C ALA A 127 -5.66 14.94 10.55
N GLU A 128 -5.09 16.15 10.54
CA GLU A 128 -5.61 17.28 11.34
C GLU A 128 -6.99 17.72 10.85
N ASN A 129 -7.19 17.75 9.53
CA ASN A 129 -8.51 17.99 8.95
C ASN A 129 -9.52 16.88 9.28
N TYR A 130 -9.09 15.61 9.33
CA TYR A 130 -9.95 14.49 9.69
C TYR A 130 -10.40 14.55 11.14
N LEU A 131 -9.47 14.71 12.09
CA LEU A 131 -9.76 14.70 13.53
C LEU A 131 -10.64 15.88 13.99
N GLU A 132 -10.64 16.97 13.23
CA GLU A 132 -11.52 18.13 13.45
C GLU A 132 -12.86 18.04 12.70
N SER A 133 -12.99 17.10 11.78
CA SER A 133 -14.20 16.90 10.97
C SER A 133 -15.22 16.00 11.67
N ARG A 134 -16.46 16.03 11.17
CA ARG A 134 -17.48 15.06 11.58
C ARG A 134 -17.38 13.82 10.71
N VAL A 135 -17.65 12.67 11.32
CA VAL A 135 -17.86 11.41 10.57
C VAL A 135 -19.33 11.00 10.60
N SER A 136 -19.75 10.34 9.52
CA SER A 136 -21.07 9.74 9.42
C SER A 136 -20.98 8.23 9.66
N PHE A 137 -21.98 7.68 10.35
CA PHE A 137 -22.07 6.27 10.69
C PHE A 137 -23.28 5.63 10.04
N SER A 138 -23.10 4.45 9.46
CA SER A 138 -24.18 3.50 9.16
C SER A 138 -23.80 2.10 9.67
N GLU A 139 -24.67 1.12 9.45
CA GLU A 139 -24.34 -0.29 9.72
C GLU A 139 -23.20 -0.80 8.82
N GLU A 140 -23.09 -0.24 7.61
CA GLU A 140 -22.17 -0.71 6.57
C GLU A 140 -20.85 0.06 6.52
N ARG A 141 -20.77 1.28 7.07
CA ARG A 141 -19.59 2.14 6.91
C ARG A 141 -19.46 3.28 7.90
N VAL A 142 -18.23 3.77 8.02
CA VAL A 142 -17.88 5.10 8.53
C VAL A 142 -17.34 5.92 7.37
N MET A 143 -17.81 7.16 7.24
CA MET A 143 -17.34 8.07 6.19
C MET A 143 -16.96 9.41 6.78
N ASP A 144 -15.93 10.02 6.21
CA ASP A 144 -15.51 11.38 6.55
C ASP A 144 -16.47 12.43 5.97
N ALA A 145 -16.21 13.70 6.25
CA ALA A 145 -16.99 14.83 5.75
C ALA A 145 -16.93 15.00 4.22
N GLU A 146 -15.96 14.39 3.54
CA GLU A 146 -15.78 14.41 2.09
C GLU A 146 -16.38 13.19 1.38
N SER A 147 -17.10 12.33 2.10
CA SER A 147 -17.61 11.06 1.57
C SER A 147 -16.53 10.06 1.12
N LYS A 148 -15.34 10.14 1.71
CA LYS A 148 -14.34 9.07 1.65
C LYS A 148 -14.65 8.03 2.73
N ALA A 149 -14.49 6.76 2.39
CA ALA A 149 -14.68 5.68 3.33
C ALA A 149 -13.52 5.67 4.34
N VAL A 150 -13.86 5.68 5.64
CA VAL A 150 -12.91 5.51 6.75
C VAL A 150 -12.78 4.03 7.10
N MET A 151 -13.91 3.31 7.11
CA MET A 151 -14.00 1.88 7.40
C MET A 151 -15.28 1.33 6.76
N MET A 152 -15.24 0.10 6.21
CA MET A 152 -16.43 -0.53 5.61
C MET A 152 -16.64 -1.99 6.04
N ALA A 153 -17.90 -2.43 6.04
CA ALA A 153 -18.29 -3.77 6.49
C ALA A 153 -17.77 -4.92 5.61
N TRP A 154 -17.46 -4.66 4.32
CA TRP A 154 -16.88 -5.67 3.43
C TRP A 154 -15.52 -6.20 3.93
N GLU A 155 -14.82 -5.42 4.75
CA GLU A 155 -13.53 -5.76 5.34
C GLU A 155 -13.64 -6.78 6.48
N ARG A 156 -14.86 -7.12 6.93
CA ARG A 156 -15.07 -8.02 8.08
C ARG A 156 -14.27 -9.34 8.00
N PRO A 157 -14.23 -10.07 6.87
CA PRO A 157 -13.42 -11.29 6.77
C PRO A 157 -11.92 -11.03 6.97
N LEU A 158 -11.43 -9.86 6.53
CA LEU A 158 -10.03 -9.43 6.72
C LEU A 158 -9.76 -9.15 8.19
N MET A 159 -10.64 -8.39 8.84
CA MET A 159 -10.54 -8.06 10.26
C MET A 159 -10.58 -9.31 11.15
N GLU A 160 -11.41 -10.30 10.80
CA GLU A 160 -11.43 -11.59 11.50
C GLU A 160 -10.13 -12.38 11.30
N ALA A 161 -9.54 -12.32 10.10
CA ALA A 161 -8.25 -12.96 9.84
C ALA A 161 -7.09 -12.26 10.57
N HIS A 162 -7.11 -10.92 10.65
CA HIS A 162 -6.15 -10.14 11.45
C HIS A 162 -6.26 -10.46 12.94
N ALA A 163 -7.48 -10.45 13.49
CA ALA A 163 -7.74 -10.83 14.87
C ALA A 163 -7.21 -12.25 15.17
N ARG A 164 -7.44 -13.21 14.26
CA ARG A 164 -6.89 -14.56 14.40
C ARG A 164 -5.38 -14.58 14.45
N ALA A 165 -4.71 -13.76 13.63
CA ALA A 165 -3.26 -13.69 13.59
C ALA A 165 -2.68 -13.11 14.88
N VAL A 166 -3.26 -12.03 15.42
CA VAL A 166 -2.73 -11.33 16.61
C VAL A 166 -3.17 -11.94 17.94
N CYS A 167 -4.02 -12.97 17.93
CA CYS A 167 -4.52 -13.67 19.12
C CYS A 167 -4.03 -15.14 19.17
N PRO A 168 -2.76 -15.42 19.53
CA PRO A 168 -2.16 -16.75 19.36
C PRO A 168 -2.55 -17.80 20.41
N GLY A 169 -3.29 -17.46 21.48
CA GLY A 169 -3.51 -18.39 22.60
C GLY A 169 -4.48 -17.89 23.66
N SER A 170 -4.19 -18.12 24.94
CA SER A 170 -4.94 -17.59 26.09
C SER A 170 -4.02 -16.77 26.99
N GLY A 171 -4.57 -15.79 27.73
CA GLY A 171 -3.78 -14.95 28.66
C GLY A 171 -2.85 -13.94 27.98
N TYR A 172 -3.16 -13.54 26.75
CA TYR A 172 -2.36 -12.62 25.94
C TYR A 172 -2.94 -11.20 26.00
N LYS A 173 -2.08 -10.20 25.78
CA LYS A 173 -2.43 -8.78 25.69
C LYS A 173 -2.40 -8.34 24.24
N VAL A 174 -3.48 -7.70 23.78
CA VAL A 174 -3.58 -7.18 22.41
C VAL A 174 -3.70 -5.67 22.43
N LEU A 175 -2.97 -5.03 21.52
CA LEU A 175 -3.13 -3.63 21.18
C LEU A 175 -3.78 -3.51 19.81
N ASN A 176 -4.83 -2.71 19.73
CA ASN A 176 -5.35 -2.18 18.48
C ASN A 176 -5.08 -0.67 18.39
N ILE A 177 -4.55 -0.20 17.26
CA ILE A 177 -4.40 1.22 16.92
C ILE A 177 -5.38 1.56 15.81
N GLY A 178 -6.44 2.30 16.17
CA GLY A 178 -7.55 2.66 15.28
C GLY A 178 -8.76 1.74 15.48
N PHE A 179 -9.88 2.29 15.97
CA PHE A 179 -11.09 1.51 16.24
C PHE A 179 -11.99 1.42 15.01
N GLY A 180 -12.20 2.54 14.30
CA GLY A 180 -13.09 2.60 13.14
C GLY A 180 -14.52 2.15 13.45
N MET A 181 -14.92 1.00 12.93
CA MET A 181 -16.22 0.36 13.21
C MET A 181 -16.19 -0.66 14.35
N GLY A 182 -15.02 -0.99 14.89
CA GLY A 182 -14.84 -2.03 15.91
C GLY A 182 -14.86 -3.44 15.35
N LEU A 183 -14.70 -3.64 14.03
CA LEU A 183 -14.81 -4.97 13.40
C LEU A 183 -13.70 -5.91 13.88
N VAL A 184 -12.45 -5.44 13.88
CA VAL A 184 -11.32 -6.21 14.40
C VAL A 184 -11.43 -6.37 15.91
N ASP A 185 -11.89 -5.36 16.63
CA ASP A 185 -12.05 -5.40 18.08
C ASP A 185 -13.10 -6.43 18.51
N GLU A 186 -14.24 -6.49 17.82
CA GLU A 186 -15.27 -7.51 18.01
C GLU A 186 -14.69 -8.91 17.79
N ALA A 187 -13.87 -9.09 16.76
CA ALA A 187 -13.22 -10.36 16.46
C ALA A 187 -12.18 -10.73 17.52
N ILE A 188 -11.33 -9.79 17.96
CA ILE A 188 -10.34 -9.98 19.03
C ILE A 188 -11.04 -10.41 20.33
N GLN A 189 -12.16 -9.78 20.69
CA GLN A 189 -12.89 -10.10 21.92
C GLN A 189 -13.44 -11.55 21.95
N ARG A 190 -13.65 -12.20 20.80
CA ARG A 190 -14.07 -13.61 20.73
C ARG A 190 -12.97 -14.58 21.19
N TYR A 191 -11.72 -14.13 21.21
CA TYR A 191 -10.58 -14.90 21.70
C TYR A 191 -10.26 -14.61 23.18
N GLU A 192 -11.06 -13.79 23.86
CA GLU A 192 -10.98 -13.54 25.31
C GLU A 192 -9.56 -13.14 25.80
N PRO A 193 -8.95 -12.06 25.27
CA PRO A 193 -7.63 -11.61 25.72
C PRO A 193 -7.66 -11.20 27.21
N GLU A 194 -6.51 -11.32 27.89
CA GLU A 194 -6.35 -10.81 29.25
C GLU A 194 -6.53 -9.29 29.30
N GLU A 195 -5.96 -8.61 28.30
CA GLU A 195 -6.04 -7.17 28.14
C GLU A 195 -6.19 -6.83 26.66
N HIS A 196 -7.16 -5.99 26.33
CA HIS A 196 -7.37 -5.45 25.00
C HIS A 196 -7.28 -3.92 25.08
N THR A 197 -6.11 -3.37 24.73
CA THR A 197 -5.92 -1.92 24.66
C THR A 197 -6.31 -1.43 23.26
N ILE A 198 -7.15 -0.40 23.19
CA ILE A 198 -7.60 0.21 21.94
C ILE A 198 -7.21 1.69 21.97
N VAL A 199 -6.42 2.13 21.00
CA VAL A 199 -6.12 3.55 20.79
C VAL A 199 -7.08 4.10 19.74
N GLU A 200 -7.78 5.20 20.06
CA GLU A 200 -8.69 5.87 19.14
C GLU A 200 -8.50 7.39 19.21
N ALA A 201 -8.29 8.02 18.06
CA ALA A 201 -7.96 9.44 17.96
C ALA A 201 -9.18 10.32 17.66
N HIS A 202 -10.16 9.82 16.90
CA HIS A 202 -11.28 10.60 16.40
C HIS A 202 -12.38 10.76 17.48
N PRO A 203 -12.74 11.99 17.88
CA PRO A 203 -13.70 12.23 18.96
C PRO A 203 -15.08 11.58 18.76
N ASP A 204 -15.63 11.61 17.55
CA ASP A 204 -16.94 11.00 17.26
C ASP A 204 -16.90 9.47 17.32
N VAL A 205 -15.80 8.84 16.89
CA VAL A 205 -15.61 7.38 16.95
C VAL A 205 -15.47 6.96 18.41
N TYR A 206 -14.64 7.66 19.19
CA TYR A 206 -14.51 7.46 20.63
C TYR A 206 -15.86 7.61 21.35
N ALA A 207 -16.63 8.65 21.05
CA ALA A 207 -17.97 8.84 21.64
C ALA A 207 -18.93 7.69 21.26
N ARG A 208 -18.82 7.14 20.06
CA ARG A 208 -19.59 5.95 19.64
C ARG A 208 -19.13 4.69 20.40
N MET A 209 -17.83 4.47 20.58
CA MET A 209 -17.29 3.35 21.38
C MET A 209 -17.92 3.32 22.78
N LEU A 210 -17.94 4.47 23.46
CA LEU A 210 -18.53 4.59 24.79
C LEU A 210 -20.03 4.28 24.79
N LYS A 211 -20.79 4.79 23.81
CA LYS A 211 -22.23 4.50 23.66
C LYS A 211 -22.51 3.01 23.41
N LEU A 212 -21.60 2.31 22.74
CA LEU A 212 -21.68 0.87 22.47
C LEU A 212 -21.18 0.02 23.66
N GLY A 213 -20.82 0.63 24.79
CA GLY A 213 -20.42 -0.07 26.01
C GLY A 213 -18.99 -0.60 26.00
N TRP A 214 -18.12 -0.15 25.07
CA TRP A 214 -16.72 -0.60 25.04
C TRP A 214 -15.95 -0.22 26.30
N GLY A 215 -16.24 0.93 26.89
CA GLY A 215 -15.63 1.37 28.15
C GLY A 215 -16.07 0.56 29.38
N GLU A 216 -17.11 -0.26 29.27
CA GLU A 216 -17.65 -1.07 30.37
C GLU A 216 -17.13 -2.52 30.35
N LYS A 217 -16.46 -2.94 29.27
CA LYS A 217 -15.87 -4.27 29.13
C LYS A 217 -14.67 -4.41 30.07
N LYS A 218 -14.68 -5.45 30.91
CA LYS A 218 -13.70 -5.62 32.01
C LYS A 218 -12.24 -5.71 31.57
N ASN A 219 -11.98 -6.30 30.41
CA ASN A 219 -10.64 -6.50 29.85
C ASN A 219 -10.27 -5.46 28.78
N VAL A 220 -11.11 -4.45 28.53
CA VAL A 220 -10.84 -3.42 27.52
C VAL A 220 -10.30 -2.15 28.19
N ARG A 221 -9.21 -1.62 27.64
CA ARG A 221 -8.64 -0.33 28.02
C ARG A 221 -8.65 0.59 26.81
N ILE A 222 -9.51 1.61 26.82
CA ILE A 222 -9.53 2.62 25.75
C ILE A 222 -8.55 3.74 26.10
N VAL A 223 -7.68 4.07 25.16
CA VAL A 223 -6.73 5.19 25.24
C VAL A 223 -7.10 6.20 24.15
N PHE A 224 -7.65 7.34 24.57
CA PHE A 224 -8.09 8.39 23.65
C PHE A 224 -6.94 9.31 23.26
N GLY A 225 -6.75 9.51 21.95
CA GLY A 225 -5.74 10.40 21.38
C GLY A 225 -5.04 9.78 20.18
N ARG A 226 -4.22 10.59 19.49
CA ARG A 226 -3.35 10.11 18.42
C ARG A 226 -2.33 9.14 18.99
N TRP A 227 -1.99 8.08 18.27
CA TRP A 227 -1.06 7.07 18.75
C TRP A 227 0.30 7.69 19.11
N GLN A 228 0.75 8.68 18.33
CA GLN A 228 1.98 9.46 18.52
C GLN A 228 2.02 10.10 19.93
N ASP A 229 0.90 10.69 20.37
CA ASP A 229 0.81 11.41 21.65
C ASP A 229 0.65 10.45 22.84
N VAL A 230 0.02 9.30 22.63
CA VAL A 230 -0.30 8.35 23.70
C VAL A 230 0.73 7.23 23.85
N MET A 231 1.78 7.21 23.01
CA MET A 231 2.87 6.24 23.09
C MET A 231 3.44 6.01 24.50
N PRO A 232 3.65 7.03 25.35
CA PRO A 232 4.14 6.84 26.71
C PRO A 232 3.20 6.05 27.64
N GLN A 233 1.92 5.91 27.28
CA GLN A 233 0.89 5.21 28.07
C GLN A 233 0.80 3.72 27.73
N LEU A 234 1.40 3.31 26.62
CA LEU A 234 1.30 1.93 26.13
C LEU A 234 2.37 1.03 26.75
N GLY A 235 1.98 -0.23 26.99
CA GLY A 235 2.87 -1.29 27.49
C GLY A 235 3.47 -2.10 26.36
N SER A 236 3.77 -3.37 26.66
CA SER A 236 4.15 -4.36 25.66
C SER A 236 3.05 -5.42 25.51
N TYR A 237 2.86 -5.90 24.29
CA TYR A 237 1.73 -6.72 23.86
C TYR A 237 2.21 -7.98 23.14
N ASP A 238 1.39 -9.02 23.22
CA ASP A 238 1.61 -10.29 22.52
C ASP A 238 1.04 -10.23 21.09
N GLY A 239 0.06 -9.36 20.87
CA GLY A 239 -0.53 -9.07 19.56
C GLY A 239 -0.68 -7.57 19.35
N ILE A 240 -0.36 -7.09 18.15
CA ILE A 240 -0.59 -5.69 17.76
C ILE A 240 -1.27 -5.66 16.39
N PHE A 241 -2.40 -4.97 16.30
CA PHE A 241 -3.05 -4.62 15.04
C PHE A 241 -2.99 -3.09 14.82
N PHE A 242 -2.67 -2.67 13.61
CA PHE A 242 -2.56 -1.26 13.22
C PHE A 242 -3.40 -0.97 11.97
N ASP A 243 -4.43 -0.13 12.13
CA ASP A 243 -5.36 0.24 11.06
C ASP A 243 -5.92 1.64 11.32
N THR A 244 -5.18 2.64 10.88
CA THR A 244 -5.49 4.06 11.08
C THR A 244 -6.05 4.70 9.81
N TYR A 245 -6.65 5.89 9.95
CA TYR A 245 -7.19 6.65 8.83
C TYR A 245 -6.56 8.04 8.75
N GLY A 246 -6.34 8.51 7.52
CA GLY A 246 -5.75 9.83 7.24
C GLY A 246 -4.23 9.88 7.42
N GLU A 247 -3.61 8.73 7.62
CA GLU A 247 -2.16 8.55 7.76
C GLU A 247 -1.52 8.09 6.45
N TYR A 248 -0.24 8.42 6.28
CA TYR A 248 0.56 8.07 5.12
C TYR A 248 1.54 6.94 5.42
N TYR A 249 2.23 6.46 4.39
CA TYR A 249 3.27 5.45 4.51
C TYR A 249 4.31 5.78 5.61
N GLU A 250 4.73 7.04 5.71
CA GLU A 250 5.74 7.45 6.70
C GLU A 250 5.22 7.38 8.14
N ASP A 251 3.92 7.56 8.39
CA ASP A 251 3.33 7.40 9.73
C ASP A 251 3.34 5.93 10.16
N MET A 252 2.96 5.01 9.26
CA MET A 252 3.07 3.56 9.51
C MET A 252 4.53 3.15 9.76
N ARG A 253 5.46 3.70 8.97
CA ARG A 253 6.89 3.46 9.12
C ARG A 253 7.44 4.02 10.45
N GLU A 254 6.95 5.17 10.89
CA GLU A 254 7.25 5.73 12.21
C GLU A 254 6.75 4.79 13.31
N PHE A 255 5.50 4.32 13.21
CA PHE A 255 4.95 3.34 14.14
C PHE A 255 5.80 2.06 14.21
N HIS A 256 6.28 1.56 13.07
CA HIS A 256 7.16 0.39 13.02
C HIS A 256 8.44 0.57 13.88
N GLN A 257 8.99 1.79 13.98
CA GLN A 257 10.17 2.06 14.83
C GLN A 257 9.89 1.83 16.32
N HIS A 258 8.62 1.82 16.74
CA HIS A 258 8.22 1.56 18.12
C HIS A 258 7.96 0.08 18.41
N LEU A 259 7.86 -0.79 17.39
CA LEU A 259 7.62 -2.22 17.56
C LEU A 259 8.62 -2.91 18.51
N PRO A 260 9.94 -2.62 18.50
CA PRO A 260 10.88 -3.23 19.44
C PRO A 260 10.56 -3.00 20.92
N LYS A 261 9.81 -1.93 21.24
CA LYS A 261 9.34 -1.64 22.59
C LYS A 261 7.93 -2.20 22.86
N LEU A 262 7.07 -2.17 21.85
CA LEU A 262 5.65 -2.51 21.98
C LEU A 262 5.37 -4.00 21.83
N LEU A 263 6.09 -4.71 20.95
CA LEU A 263 5.84 -6.12 20.68
C LEU A 263 6.75 -7.00 21.54
N LYS A 264 6.16 -7.90 22.31
CA LYS A 264 6.92 -8.88 23.11
C LYS A 264 7.64 -9.89 22.21
N PRO A 265 8.73 -10.53 22.68
CA PRO A 265 9.32 -11.67 21.99
C PRO A 265 8.28 -12.76 21.71
N GLY A 266 8.23 -13.25 20.47
CA GLY A 266 7.22 -14.21 20.00
C GLY A 266 5.83 -13.61 19.73
N GLY A 267 5.64 -12.31 19.94
CA GLY A 267 4.41 -11.61 19.60
C GLY A 267 4.22 -11.44 18.09
N ILE A 268 2.97 -11.20 17.70
CA ILE A 268 2.57 -11.03 16.31
C ILE A 268 2.10 -9.60 16.06
N TYR A 269 2.69 -8.96 15.06
CA TYR A 269 2.23 -7.70 14.52
C TYR A 269 1.51 -7.93 13.18
N SER A 270 0.43 -7.19 12.97
CA SER A 270 -0.33 -7.18 11.74
C SER A 270 -0.91 -5.79 11.52
N TYR A 271 -1.19 -5.43 10.27
CA TYR A 271 -1.71 -4.11 9.91
C TYR A 271 -2.63 -4.20 8.70
N PHE A 272 -3.50 -3.21 8.51
CA PHE A 272 -4.28 -3.10 7.28
C PHE A 272 -3.37 -2.76 6.09
N ASN A 273 -3.17 -3.72 5.20
CA ASN A 273 -2.28 -3.63 4.05
C ASN A 273 -3.00 -2.99 2.86
N GLY A 274 -3.36 -1.72 2.99
CA GLY A 274 -4.17 -0.98 2.00
C GLY A 274 -3.40 -0.24 0.91
N LEU A 275 -2.07 -0.21 0.96
CA LEU A 275 -1.25 0.62 0.06
C LEU A 275 -1.38 0.15 -1.40
N CYS A 276 -1.70 1.09 -2.29
CA CYS A 276 -1.89 0.81 -3.72
C CYS A 276 -2.92 -0.30 -4.01
N GLY A 277 -4.00 -0.37 -3.22
CA GLY A 277 -5.07 -1.36 -3.37
C GLY A 277 -5.82 -1.33 -4.72
N ASP A 278 -5.42 -0.50 -5.68
CA ASP A 278 -5.95 -0.37 -7.03
C ASP A 278 -4.98 -0.80 -8.13
N ASN A 279 -3.69 -1.06 -7.82
CA ASN A 279 -2.69 -1.52 -8.78
C ASN A 279 -1.86 -2.68 -8.18
N ALA A 280 -1.89 -3.84 -8.85
CA ALA A 280 -1.33 -5.08 -8.30
C ALA A 280 0.20 -5.05 -8.19
N PHE A 281 0.89 -4.53 -9.21
CA PHE A 281 2.34 -4.39 -9.17
C PHE A 281 2.77 -3.40 -8.09
N PHE A 282 2.15 -2.22 -7.98
CA PHE A 282 2.48 -1.23 -6.97
C PHE A 282 2.22 -1.76 -5.56
N HIS A 283 1.09 -2.46 -5.35
CA HIS A 283 0.82 -3.14 -4.10
C HIS A 283 1.92 -4.14 -3.72
N SER A 284 2.42 -4.90 -4.71
CA SER A 284 3.53 -5.85 -4.50
C SER A 284 4.84 -5.14 -4.14
N VAL A 285 5.14 -4.01 -4.78
CA VAL A 285 6.30 -3.16 -4.42
C VAL A 285 6.21 -2.72 -2.97
N TYR A 286 5.05 -2.19 -2.52
CA TYR A 286 4.89 -1.74 -1.13
C TYR A 286 4.90 -2.90 -0.12
N CYS A 287 4.35 -4.07 -0.46
CA CYS A 287 4.47 -5.27 0.38
C CYS A 287 5.94 -5.61 0.65
N GLN A 288 6.76 -5.64 -0.40
CA GLN A 288 8.19 -5.96 -0.27
C GLN A 288 8.97 -4.85 0.42
N LEU A 289 8.63 -3.58 0.16
CA LEU A 289 9.24 -2.44 0.83
C LEU A 289 9.02 -2.49 2.35
N VAL A 290 7.78 -2.70 2.79
CA VAL A 290 7.44 -2.82 4.21
C VAL A 290 8.12 -4.02 4.84
N ALA A 291 8.13 -5.17 4.15
CA ALA A 291 8.81 -6.37 4.64
C ALA A 291 10.32 -6.15 4.82
N LEU A 292 10.99 -5.47 3.90
CA LEU A 292 12.42 -5.13 4.01
C LEU A 292 12.68 -4.16 5.18
N GLU A 293 11.83 -3.16 5.38
CA GLU A 293 11.99 -2.22 6.50
C GLU A 293 11.73 -2.88 7.86
N LEU A 294 10.74 -3.78 7.94
CA LEU A 294 10.50 -4.60 9.14
C LEU A 294 11.64 -5.59 9.39
N ALA A 295 12.21 -6.20 8.35
CA ALA A 295 13.38 -7.07 8.47
C ALA A 295 14.60 -6.34 9.04
N ASN A 296 14.81 -5.07 8.66
CA ASN A 296 15.85 -4.24 9.26
C ASN A 296 15.63 -3.95 10.76
N LEU A 297 14.42 -4.14 11.26
CA LEU A 297 14.06 -4.05 12.67
C LEU A 297 14.06 -5.42 13.37
N GLY A 298 14.44 -6.50 12.68
CA GLY A 298 14.48 -7.86 13.20
C GLY A 298 13.15 -8.60 13.13
N TYR A 299 12.26 -8.25 12.18
CA TYR A 299 10.97 -8.91 11.98
C TYR A 299 10.87 -9.57 10.61
N SER A 300 10.50 -10.84 10.59
CA SER A 300 10.06 -11.53 9.39
C SER A 300 8.62 -11.13 9.06
N THR A 301 8.27 -11.03 7.78
CA THR A 301 6.91 -10.72 7.31
C THR A 301 6.43 -11.77 6.34
N GLN A 302 5.27 -12.36 6.61
CA GLN A 302 4.56 -13.27 5.71
C GLN A 302 3.29 -12.59 5.20
N PHE A 303 3.01 -12.75 3.91
CA PHE A 303 1.80 -12.25 3.28
C PHE A 303 0.88 -13.42 2.93
N ILE A 304 -0.22 -13.57 3.68
CA ILE A 304 -1.19 -14.65 3.47
C ILE A 304 -2.25 -14.16 2.48
N PRO A 305 -2.42 -14.79 1.30
CA PRO A 305 -3.40 -14.35 0.32
C PRO A 305 -4.82 -14.70 0.78
N LEU A 306 -5.70 -13.69 0.77
CA LEU A 306 -7.12 -13.78 1.09
C LEU A 306 -7.92 -13.30 -0.13
N PRO A 307 -8.63 -14.19 -0.84
CA PRO A 307 -9.52 -13.78 -1.93
C PRO A 307 -10.65 -12.88 -1.40
N VAL A 308 -10.83 -11.71 -2.02
CA VAL A 308 -11.83 -10.71 -1.64
C VAL A 308 -12.77 -10.31 -2.77
N LYS A 309 -12.56 -10.85 -3.98
CA LYS A 309 -13.38 -10.55 -5.17
C LYS A 309 -14.90 -10.57 -4.91
N ASP A 310 -15.37 -11.57 -4.17
CA ASP A 310 -16.79 -11.75 -3.88
C ASP A 310 -17.34 -10.72 -2.88
N CYS A 311 -16.48 -9.96 -2.21
CA CYS A 311 -16.81 -8.89 -1.27
C CYS A 311 -16.80 -7.49 -1.90
N LEU A 312 -16.43 -7.36 -3.19
CA LEU A 312 -16.17 -6.08 -3.86
C LEU A 312 -17.23 -5.72 -4.92
N ALA A 313 -18.48 -6.14 -4.71
CA ALA A 313 -19.57 -5.85 -5.62
C ALA A 313 -19.77 -4.32 -5.82
N ALA A 314 -20.34 -3.93 -6.95
CA ALA A 314 -20.39 -2.52 -7.35
C ALA A 314 -21.21 -1.64 -6.40
N ASP A 315 -22.23 -2.20 -5.76
CA ASP A 315 -23.10 -1.58 -4.78
C ASP A 315 -22.40 -1.26 -3.45
N VAL A 316 -21.37 -2.02 -3.07
CA VAL A 316 -20.51 -1.73 -1.90
C VAL A 316 -19.97 -0.31 -1.96
N TRP A 317 -19.64 0.16 -3.17
CA TRP A 317 -19.00 1.45 -3.42
C TRP A 317 -20.00 2.59 -3.67
N GLU A 318 -21.31 2.34 -3.64
CA GLU A 318 -22.31 3.37 -3.94
C GLU A 318 -22.27 4.51 -2.91
N GLY A 319 -22.01 5.73 -3.38
CA GLY A 319 -21.87 6.92 -2.53
C GLY A 319 -20.47 7.11 -1.94
N VAL A 320 -19.52 6.20 -2.18
CA VAL A 320 -18.11 6.37 -1.81
C VAL A 320 -17.40 7.16 -2.90
N LYS A 321 -16.77 8.28 -2.54
CA LYS A 321 -16.12 9.21 -3.49
C LYS A 321 -15.01 8.55 -4.32
N GLN A 322 -14.24 7.66 -3.70
CA GLN A 322 -13.13 6.94 -4.33
C GLN A 322 -13.02 5.52 -3.76
N LYS A 323 -12.93 4.53 -4.64
CA LYS A 323 -12.60 3.16 -4.23
C LYS A 323 -11.14 3.12 -3.77
N TYR A 324 -10.91 2.64 -2.56
CA TYR A 324 -9.55 2.43 -2.03
C TYR A 324 -9.04 1.00 -2.27
N TRP A 325 -9.92 0.09 -2.70
CA TRP A 325 -9.56 -1.29 -2.99
C TRP A 325 -10.26 -1.82 -4.24
N GLN A 326 -9.50 -2.44 -5.14
CA GLN A 326 -9.96 -3.00 -6.41
C GLN A 326 -9.29 -4.34 -6.76
N LEU A 327 -8.32 -4.82 -5.98
CA LEU A 327 -7.64 -6.09 -6.22
C LEU A 327 -8.50 -7.29 -5.78
N ASP A 328 -8.43 -8.38 -6.53
CA ASP A 328 -9.17 -9.63 -6.24
C ASP A 328 -8.66 -10.35 -4.97
N THR A 329 -7.44 -10.07 -4.53
CA THR A 329 -6.77 -10.71 -3.39
C THR A 329 -6.19 -9.66 -2.47
N TYR A 330 -6.51 -9.76 -1.17
CA TYR A 330 -5.84 -9.03 -0.10
C TYR A 330 -4.71 -9.87 0.47
N TYR A 331 -3.55 -9.27 0.71
CA TYR A 331 -2.40 -9.96 1.30
C TYR A 331 -2.29 -9.60 2.77
N LEU A 332 -2.71 -10.51 3.65
CA LEU A 332 -2.68 -10.30 5.10
C LEU A 332 -1.25 -10.39 5.65
N PRO A 333 -0.67 -9.30 6.17
CA PRO A 333 0.66 -9.31 6.78
C PRO A 333 0.64 -9.98 8.16
N VAL A 334 1.54 -10.93 8.36
CA VAL A 334 1.85 -11.52 9.67
C VAL A 334 3.34 -11.30 9.92
N CYS A 335 3.64 -10.42 10.88
CA CYS A 335 4.99 -9.99 11.21
C CYS A 335 5.39 -10.57 12.57
N GLN A 336 6.55 -11.22 12.64
CA GLN A 336 7.05 -11.87 13.86
C GLN A 336 8.53 -11.57 14.05
N SER A 337 8.93 -11.34 15.31
CA SER A 337 10.35 -11.17 15.65
C SER A 337 11.13 -12.40 15.21
N GLU A 338 12.20 -12.19 14.46
CA GLU A 338 13.18 -13.23 14.21
C GLU A 338 13.88 -13.52 15.54
N SER A 339 13.74 -14.74 16.07
CA SER A 339 14.60 -15.18 17.16
C SER A 339 16.01 -15.28 16.62
N GLU A 340 17.00 -14.70 17.31
CA GLU A 340 18.40 -15.09 17.10
C GLU A 340 18.46 -16.60 17.29
N SER A 341 18.57 -17.34 16.19
CA SER A 341 18.88 -18.76 16.24
C SER A 341 20.28 -18.88 16.85
N GLU A 342 20.36 -19.43 18.07
CA GLU A 342 21.59 -19.72 18.82
C GLU A 342 22.65 -20.46 17.99
#